data_AF-A0A1I0WJQ8-F1
#
_entry.id   AF-A0A1I0WJQ8-F1
#
_cell.length_a   1.000
_cell.length_b   1.000
_cell.length_c   1.000
_cell.angle_alpha   90.00
_cell.angle_beta   90.00
_cell.angle_gamma   90.00
#
_symmetry.space_group_name_H-M   'P 1'
#
loop_
_entity.id
_entity.type
_entity.pdbx_description
1 polymer ?
#
loop_
_entity_poly.entity_id
_entity_poly.type
_entity_poly.pdbx_seq_one_letter_code
_entity_poly.pdbx_strand_id
1 'polypeptide(L)'
;MMDKKFEDIDWKGLPREDRVEWIKRLYTVAREIASITGQHIEAIILAAIGPKVVLGTGYADNFRAGKISATRAQLIHKWIIDHHFERAHAKDKELFALSPLVAFERFIDHRKQPGGLQIVKVRVEFGIGKRVRDAPQNVTRLRMGQAYCLELTSDRPGFAIGFERYGKVWHPLALGESEEHFRIPVGEGVSLLPRDAKGKPAPLYEVDDSGEHRFVIVTSPDKRMATNIGELARRYEDKTLNVYEAHVLFIP
;
A
#
# COMPACT_ATOMS: atom_id res chain seq x y z
N MET A 1 11.43 13.99 -10.35
CA MET A 1 12.51 13.90 -9.34
C MET A 1 12.59 12.43 -8.95
N MET A 2 13.77 11.80 -9.00
CA MET A 2 13.92 10.34 -8.98
C MET A 2 13.29 9.69 -7.74
N ASP A 3 12.23 8.91 -7.95
CA ASP A 3 11.72 7.94 -6.98
C ASP A 3 12.81 6.91 -6.70
N LYS A 4 13.51 7.07 -5.57
CA LYS A 4 14.24 5.97 -4.96
C LYS A 4 13.19 4.94 -4.54
N LYS A 5 12.96 3.97 -5.43
CA LYS A 5 12.27 2.72 -5.12
C LYS A 5 12.81 2.23 -3.77
N PHE A 6 11.93 1.83 -2.86
CA PHE A 6 12.36 1.09 -1.68
C PHE A 6 12.94 -0.21 -2.20
N GLU A 7 14.27 -0.25 -2.27
CA GLU A 7 15.05 -1.16 -3.11
C GLU A 7 14.81 -2.61 -2.64
N ASP A 8 14.18 -3.39 -3.51
CA ASP A 8 14.54 -4.79 -3.70
C ASP A 8 16.08 -4.82 -3.65
N ILE A 9 16.67 -5.41 -2.62
CA ILE A 9 18.12 -5.35 -2.37
C ILE A 9 18.81 -5.59 -3.71
N ASP A 10 19.66 -4.68 -4.17
CA ASP A 10 20.40 -4.89 -5.40
C ASP A 10 21.51 -5.92 -5.17
N TRP A 11 21.09 -7.18 -5.05
CA TRP A 11 21.96 -8.33 -4.81
C TRP A 11 23.10 -8.41 -5.82
N LYS A 12 22.89 -7.87 -7.04
CA LYS A 12 23.87 -7.87 -8.12
C LYS A 12 24.85 -6.70 -8.02
N GLY A 13 24.36 -5.53 -7.59
CA GLY A 13 25.16 -4.31 -7.39
C GLY A 13 25.90 -4.23 -6.05
N LEU A 14 25.54 -5.06 -5.06
CA LEU A 14 26.24 -5.09 -3.77
C LEU A 14 27.74 -5.43 -3.93
N PRO A 15 28.65 -4.72 -3.22
CA PRO A 15 30.05 -5.12 -3.07
C PRO A 15 30.15 -6.57 -2.59
N ARG A 16 31.21 -7.28 -3.02
CA ARG A 16 31.34 -8.71 -2.74
C ARG A 16 31.31 -9.03 -1.24
N GLU A 17 31.95 -8.20 -0.43
CA GLU A 17 32.05 -8.40 1.02
C GLU A 17 30.69 -8.21 1.70
N ASP A 18 30.00 -7.11 1.40
CA ASP A 18 28.63 -6.86 1.88
C ASP A 18 27.69 -7.98 1.44
N ARG A 19 27.76 -8.39 0.16
CA ARG A 19 26.91 -9.46 -0.35
C ARG A 19 27.10 -10.78 0.41
N VAL A 20 28.33 -11.14 0.77
CA VAL A 20 28.60 -12.36 1.55
C VAL A 20 27.92 -12.28 2.91
N GLU A 21 27.98 -11.13 3.57
CA GLU A 21 27.37 -10.93 4.89
C GLU A 21 25.84 -10.96 4.81
N TRP A 22 25.26 -10.28 3.84
CA TRP A 22 23.82 -10.29 3.58
C TRP A 22 23.29 -11.69 3.25
N ILE A 23 24.05 -12.50 2.49
CA ILE A 23 23.68 -13.89 2.20
C ILE A 23 23.71 -14.76 3.47
N LYS A 24 24.68 -14.56 4.38
CA LYS A 24 24.72 -15.31 5.66
C LYS A 24 23.53 -14.98 6.56
N ARG A 25 23.13 -13.71 6.60
CA ARG A 25 21.90 -13.27 7.28
C ARG A 25 20.68 -13.93 6.66
N LEU A 26 20.60 -13.94 5.33
CA LEU A 26 19.53 -14.63 4.59
C LEU A 26 19.46 -16.13 4.90
N TYR A 27 20.61 -16.81 4.99
CA TYR A 27 20.68 -18.21 5.41
C TYR A 27 20.12 -18.43 6.81
N THR A 28 20.45 -17.54 7.75
CA THR A 28 19.98 -17.63 9.13
C THR A 28 18.46 -17.54 9.20
N VAL A 29 17.86 -16.61 8.46
CA VAL A 29 16.39 -16.47 8.38
C VAL A 29 15.76 -17.69 7.69
N ALA A 30 16.33 -18.15 6.57
CA ALA A 30 15.82 -19.32 5.87
C ALA A 30 15.86 -20.59 6.73
N ARG A 31 16.91 -20.76 7.54
CA ARG A 31 17.07 -21.89 8.49
C ARG A 31 16.03 -21.84 9.60
N GLU A 32 15.73 -20.66 10.12
CA GLU A 32 14.69 -20.50 11.13
C GLU A 32 13.30 -20.84 10.57
N ILE A 33 12.99 -20.37 9.36
CA ILE A 33 11.75 -20.73 8.66
C ILE A 33 11.65 -22.25 8.50
N ALA A 34 12.71 -22.90 8.00
CA ALA A 34 12.78 -24.35 7.84
C ALA A 34 12.50 -25.08 9.17
N SER A 35 13.13 -24.62 10.26
CA SER A 35 12.94 -25.21 11.59
C SER A 35 11.48 -25.12 12.06
N ILE A 36 10.81 -24.00 11.83
CA ILE A 36 9.43 -23.79 12.31
C ILE A 36 8.41 -24.49 11.40
N THR A 37 8.70 -24.64 10.10
CA THR A 37 7.85 -25.40 9.18
C THR A 37 8.08 -26.91 9.24
N GLY A 38 9.04 -27.38 10.06
CA GLY A 38 9.41 -28.79 10.14
C GLY A 38 10.07 -29.30 8.85
N GLN A 39 10.63 -28.40 8.05
CA GLN A 39 11.26 -28.69 6.77
C GLN A 39 12.78 -28.65 6.86
N HIS A 40 13.44 -29.32 5.91
CA HIS A 40 14.87 -29.13 5.69
C HIS A 40 15.13 -27.83 4.93
N ILE A 41 16.29 -27.22 5.15
CA ILE A 41 16.68 -25.97 4.50
C ILE A 41 16.71 -26.12 2.97
N GLU A 42 17.05 -27.30 2.47
CA GLU A 42 17.02 -27.66 1.05
C GLU A 42 15.61 -27.53 0.45
N ALA A 43 14.56 -27.84 1.22
CA ALA A 43 13.18 -27.68 0.77
C ALA A 43 12.81 -26.20 0.60
N ILE A 44 13.26 -25.34 1.52
CA ILE A 44 13.09 -23.88 1.41
C ILE A 44 13.80 -23.33 0.17
N ILE A 45 15.04 -23.78 -0.06
CA ILE A 45 15.84 -23.38 -1.23
C ILE A 45 15.18 -23.83 -2.53
N LEU A 46 14.72 -25.08 -2.61
CA LEU A 46 14.03 -25.62 -3.79
C LEU A 46 12.70 -24.91 -4.06
N ALA A 47 11.93 -24.62 -3.01
CA ALA A 47 10.69 -23.85 -3.14
C ALA A 47 10.94 -22.46 -3.73
N ALA A 48 12.05 -21.82 -3.35
CA ALA A 48 12.40 -20.48 -3.83
C ALA A 48 13.00 -20.46 -5.25
N ILE A 49 13.89 -21.40 -5.58
CA ILE A 49 14.61 -21.41 -6.87
C ILE A 49 13.81 -22.13 -7.95
N GLY A 50 12.88 -23.00 -7.55
CA GLY A 50 11.96 -23.72 -8.42
C GLY A 50 12.23 -25.23 -8.44
N PRO A 51 11.17 -26.07 -8.52
CA PRO A 51 11.26 -27.52 -8.35
C PRO A 51 12.00 -28.25 -9.48
N LYS A 52 12.29 -27.57 -10.60
CA LYS A 52 13.03 -28.14 -11.74
C LYS A 52 14.55 -27.99 -11.62
N VAL A 53 15.05 -27.35 -10.56
CA VAL A 53 16.48 -27.14 -10.36
C VAL A 53 17.07 -28.26 -9.51
N VAL A 54 18.07 -28.97 -10.05
CA VAL A 54 18.87 -29.91 -9.27
C VAL A 54 19.87 -29.12 -8.44
N LEU A 55 19.76 -29.19 -7.12
CA LEU A 55 20.77 -28.64 -6.21
C LEU A 55 22.01 -29.54 -6.24
N GLY A 56 23.18 -28.96 -6.50
CA GLY A 56 24.44 -29.67 -6.35
C GLY A 56 24.70 -30.06 -4.88
N THR A 57 25.54 -31.07 -4.67
CA THR A 57 25.98 -31.47 -3.33
C THR A 57 26.65 -30.30 -2.61
N GLY A 58 26.37 -30.13 -1.31
CA GLY A 58 26.94 -29.05 -0.49
C GLY A 58 26.35 -27.64 -0.74
N TYR A 59 25.19 -27.54 -1.41
CA TYR A 59 24.56 -26.23 -1.64
C TYR A 59 24.22 -25.50 -0.33
N ALA A 60 23.67 -26.19 0.66
CA ALA A 60 23.36 -25.61 1.97
C ALA A 60 24.61 -25.07 2.68
N ASP A 61 25.74 -25.77 2.56
CA ASP A 61 27.03 -25.31 3.10
C ASP A 61 27.54 -24.07 2.39
N ASN A 62 27.41 -24.01 1.06
CA ASN A 62 27.75 -22.82 0.29
C ASN A 62 26.85 -21.64 0.65
N PHE A 63 25.56 -21.87 0.88
CA PHE A 63 24.64 -20.81 1.31
C PHE A 63 25.00 -20.31 2.71
N ARG A 64 25.22 -21.22 3.67
CA ARG A 64 25.71 -20.90 5.01
C ARG A 64 27.00 -20.10 5.00
N ALA A 65 27.91 -20.40 4.05
CA ALA A 65 29.18 -19.70 3.90
C ALA A 65 29.08 -18.37 3.14
N GLY A 66 27.89 -17.96 2.66
CA GLY A 66 27.71 -16.74 1.87
C GLY A 66 28.16 -16.85 0.41
N LYS A 67 28.35 -18.07 -0.11
CA LYS A 67 28.98 -18.35 -1.41
C LYS A 67 27.99 -18.60 -2.56
N ILE A 68 26.69 -18.43 -2.34
CA ILE A 68 25.70 -18.55 -3.43
C ILE A 68 25.70 -17.30 -4.32
N SER A 69 25.18 -17.45 -5.54
CA SER A 69 25.12 -16.32 -6.49
C SER A 69 24.09 -15.27 -6.05
N ALA A 70 24.33 -14.02 -6.42
CA ALA A 70 23.40 -12.90 -6.23
C ALA A 70 21.98 -13.23 -6.72
N THR A 71 21.86 -13.82 -7.92
CA THR A 71 20.57 -14.22 -8.50
C THR A 71 19.83 -15.23 -7.61
N ARG A 72 20.54 -16.21 -7.05
CA ARG A 72 19.92 -17.22 -6.16
C ARG A 72 19.53 -16.60 -4.81
N ALA A 73 20.37 -15.72 -4.26
CA ALA A 73 20.05 -14.97 -3.05
C ALA A 73 18.78 -14.12 -3.25
N GLN A 74 18.66 -13.43 -4.38
CA GLN A 74 17.47 -12.65 -4.74
C GLN A 74 16.20 -13.52 -4.81
N LEU A 75 16.27 -14.70 -5.45
CA LEU A 75 15.12 -15.61 -5.52
C LEU A 75 14.69 -16.11 -4.14
N ILE A 76 15.65 -16.49 -3.29
CA ILE A 76 15.38 -16.92 -1.91
C ILE A 76 14.79 -15.79 -1.08
N HIS A 77 15.39 -14.59 -1.16
CA HIS A 77 14.92 -13.40 -0.46
C HIS A 77 13.49 -13.04 -0.85
N LYS A 78 13.20 -13.00 -2.16
CA LYS A 78 11.85 -12.76 -2.70
C LYS A 78 10.84 -13.81 -2.22
N TRP A 79 11.19 -15.10 -2.30
CA TRP A 79 10.29 -16.16 -1.86
C TRP A 79 9.95 -16.06 -0.37
N ILE A 80 10.94 -15.71 0.47
CA ILE A 80 10.72 -15.50 1.91
C ILE A 80 9.80 -14.30 2.15
N ILE A 81 9.96 -13.20 1.41
CA ILE A 81 9.03 -12.05 1.47
C ILE A 81 7.61 -12.50 1.11
N ASP A 82 7.44 -13.26 0.04
CA ASP A 82 6.11 -13.62 -0.45
C ASP A 82 5.36 -14.60 0.49
N HIS A 83 6.07 -15.43 1.27
CA HIS A 83 5.44 -16.52 2.05
C HIS A 83 5.62 -16.39 3.58
N HIS A 84 6.67 -15.72 4.04
CA HIS A 84 7.10 -15.74 5.44
C HIS A 84 7.56 -14.37 5.97
N PHE A 85 7.07 -13.28 5.38
CA PHE A 85 7.50 -11.91 5.69
C PHE A 85 7.50 -11.58 7.19
N GLU A 86 6.40 -11.82 7.93
CA GLU A 86 6.31 -11.45 9.35
C GLU A 86 7.47 -12.00 10.18
N ARG A 87 7.79 -13.29 9.96
CA ARG A 87 8.83 -13.99 10.70
C ARG A 87 10.20 -13.51 10.26
N ALA A 88 10.38 -13.34 8.96
CA ALA A 88 11.62 -12.85 8.39
C ALA A 88 11.95 -11.42 8.87
N HIS A 89 10.95 -10.54 8.88
CA HIS A 89 11.06 -9.17 9.40
C HIS A 89 11.33 -9.14 10.90
N ALA A 90 10.66 -9.97 11.70
CA ALA A 90 10.92 -10.07 13.13
C ALA A 90 12.37 -10.50 13.43
N LYS A 91 12.93 -11.39 12.60
CA LYS A 91 14.30 -11.88 12.75
C LYS A 91 15.36 -10.89 12.27
N ASP A 92 15.13 -10.28 11.11
CA ASP A 92 16.08 -9.37 10.49
C ASP A 92 15.36 -8.24 9.74
N LYS A 93 15.11 -7.14 10.47
CA LYS A 93 14.34 -5.99 9.99
C LYS A 93 14.99 -5.23 8.85
N GLU A 94 16.32 -5.26 8.76
CA GLU A 94 17.07 -4.54 7.73
C GLU A 94 17.10 -5.37 6.44
N LEU A 95 17.35 -6.68 6.55
CA LEU A 95 17.31 -7.57 5.39
C LEU A 95 15.89 -7.72 4.84
N PHE A 96 14.88 -7.70 5.70
CA PHE A 96 13.46 -7.81 5.34
C PHE A 96 12.71 -6.53 5.68
N ALA A 97 13.22 -5.38 5.22
CA ALA A 97 12.55 -4.10 5.44
C ALA A 97 11.14 -4.09 4.84
N LEU A 98 10.15 -3.66 5.62
CA LEU A 98 8.80 -3.48 5.13
C LEU A 98 8.81 -2.29 4.17
N SER A 99 8.62 -2.53 2.88
CA SER A 99 8.41 -1.46 1.89
C SER A 99 7.30 -0.54 2.38
N PRO A 100 7.47 0.79 2.39
CA PRO A 100 6.41 1.73 2.75
C PRO A 100 5.10 1.54 2.00
N LEU A 101 5.15 1.06 0.76
CA LEU A 101 3.94 0.69 0.03
C LEU A 101 3.20 -0.45 0.74
N VAL A 102 3.89 -1.56 1.02
CA VAL A 102 3.31 -2.72 1.71
C VAL A 102 2.91 -2.37 3.15
N ALA A 103 3.72 -1.55 3.82
CA ALA A 103 3.43 -1.03 5.14
C ALA A 103 2.15 -0.21 5.16
N PHE A 104 1.96 0.65 4.15
CA PHE A 104 0.79 1.50 4.03
C PHE A 104 -0.46 0.71 3.67
N GLU A 105 -0.36 -0.25 2.75
CA GLU A 105 -1.45 -1.18 2.42
C GLU A 105 -1.92 -1.95 3.67
N ARG A 106 -0.98 -2.48 4.46
CA ARG A 106 -1.30 -3.14 5.73
C ARG A 106 -1.89 -2.19 6.76
N PHE A 107 -1.40 -0.95 6.81
CA PHE A 107 -1.95 0.09 7.68
C PHE A 107 -3.41 0.39 7.31
N ILE A 108 -3.72 0.52 6.01
CA ILE A 108 -5.08 0.70 5.53
C ILE A 108 -5.95 -0.46 5.99
N ASP A 109 -5.55 -1.70 5.68
CA ASP A 109 -6.33 -2.89 6.02
C ASP A 109 -6.57 -3.04 7.52
N HIS A 110 -5.56 -2.69 8.34
CA HIS A 110 -5.65 -2.77 9.79
C HIS A 110 -6.53 -1.68 10.42
N ARG A 111 -6.58 -0.48 9.81
CA ARG A 111 -7.27 0.71 10.36
C ARG A 111 -8.61 1.03 9.69
N LYS A 112 -8.95 0.27 8.64
CA LYS A 112 -10.15 0.46 7.85
C LYS A 112 -11.40 0.41 8.72
N GLN A 113 -12.18 1.48 8.65
CA GLN A 113 -13.52 1.53 9.19
C GLN A 113 -14.50 0.94 8.16
N PRO A 114 -15.52 0.20 8.61
CA PRO A 114 -16.55 -0.30 7.71
C PRO A 114 -17.37 0.87 7.13
N GLY A 115 -17.34 1.02 5.81
CA GLY A 115 -18.07 2.10 5.12
C GLY A 115 -17.48 3.49 5.39
N GLY A 116 -18.33 4.52 5.34
CA GLY A 116 -17.97 5.89 5.71
C GLY A 116 -17.24 6.70 4.64
N LEU A 117 -16.83 6.11 3.52
CA LEU A 117 -16.37 6.85 2.33
C LEU A 117 -17.13 6.38 1.10
N GLN A 118 -17.67 7.34 0.34
CA GLN A 118 -18.40 7.08 -0.89
C GLN A 118 -17.99 8.06 -1.99
N ILE A 119 -18.09 7.62 -3.24
CA ILE A 119 -17.92 8.48 -4.40
C ILE A 119 -19.30 8.97 -4.83
N VAL A 120 -19.53 10.28 -4.76
CA VAL A 120 -20.82 10.89 -5.11
C VAL A 120 -20.69 11.73 -6.39
N LYS A 121 -21.60 11.50 -7.33
CA LYS A 121 -21.67 12.25 -8.58
C LYS A 121 -22.24 13.63 -8.30
N VAL A 122 -21.55 14.68 -8.76
CA VAL A 122 -22.08 16.04 -8.68
C VAL A 122 -23.10 16.19 -9.80
N ARG A 123 -24.39 16.21 -9.44
CA ARG A 123 -25.47 16.44 -10.40
C ARG A 123 -25.46 17.90 -10.84
N VAL A 124 -24.99 18.14 -12.05
CA VAL A 124 -25.36 19.34 -12.80
C VAL A 124 -26.74 19.03 -13.40
N GLU A 125 -27.82 19.48 -12.77
CA GLU A 125 -29.21 19.20 -13.19
C GLU A 125 -29.44 19.63 -14.66
N PHE A 126 -30.16 18.92 -15.54
CA PHE A 126 -31.55 18.42 -15.47
C PHE A 126 -31.67 17.03 -16.09
N GLY A 127 -32.38 16.11 -15.43
CA GLY A 127 -32.69 14.80 -16.02
C GLY A 127 -33.71 14.01 -15.19
N ILE A 128 -34.78 13.58 -15.84
CA ILE A 128 -35.89 12.80 -15.29
C ILE A 128 -35.34 11.63 -14.46
N GLY A 129 -35.74 11.58 -13.18
CA GLY A 129 -35.32 10.52 -12.26
C GLY A 129 -35.67 9.13 -12.79
N LYS A 130 -34.66 8.27 -12.97
CA LYS A 130 -34.86 6.85 -13.26
C LYS A 130 -34.93 6.07 -11.94
N ARG A 131 -35.84 5.09 -11.89
CA ARG A 131 -36.04 4.22 -10.72
C ARG A 131 -34.79 3.37 -10.46
N VAL A 132 -34.37 3.32 -9.20
CA VAL A 132 -33.33 2.41 -8.70
C VAL A 132 -33.88 0.99 -8.72
N ARG A 133 -33.67 0.24 -9.81
CA ARG A 133 -33.88 -1.21 -9.82
C ARG A 133 -32.71 -2.03 -10.36
N ASP A 134 -31.67 -1.41 -10.90
CA ASP A 134 -30.51 -2.12 -11.47
C ASP A 134 -29.18 -1.51 -11.03
N ALA A 135 -28.95 -1.35 -9.71
CA ALA A 135 -27.62 -0.99 -9.21
C ALA A 135 -26.82 -2.29 -8.96
N PRO A 136 -25.92 -2.71 -9.87
CA PRO A 136 -25.04 -3.82 -9.58
C PRO A 136 -24.06 -3.46 -8.45
N GLN A 137 -23.70 -4.48 -7.68
CA GLN A 137 -22.83 -4.43 -6.51
C GLN A 137 -21.51 -3.65 -6.73
N ASN A 138 -21.20 -2.85 -5.70
CA ASN A 138 -19.89 -2.54 -5.10
C ASN A 138 -18.77 -1.82 -5.87
N VAL A 139 -18.96 -1.36 -7.10
CA VAL A 139 -18.00 -0.43 -7.73
C VAL A 139 -18.71 0.75 -8.37
N THR A 140 -18.46 1.95 -7.85
CA THR A 140 -18.98 3.18 -8.47
C THR A 140 -18.33 3.34 -9.84
N ARG A 141 -19.13 3.52 -10.89
CA ARG A 141 -18.64 3.82 -12.24
C ARG A 141 -18.80 5.30 -12.55
N LEU A 142 -17.71 5.94 -12.93
CA LEU A 142 -17.65 7.33 -13.38
C LEU A 142 -17.16 7.38 -14.82
N ARG A 143 -17.75 8.26 -15.64
CA ARG A 143 -17.18 8.54 -16.96
C ARG A 143 -15.98 9.47 -16.80
N MET A 144 -15.01 9.37 -17.70
CA MET A 144 -13.96 10.38 -17.80
C MET A 144 -14.59 11.76 -18.02
N GLY A 145 -14.03 12.79 -17.40
CA GLY A 145 -14.53 14.16 -17.33
C GLY A 145 -15.77 14.34 -16.43
N GLN A 146 -16.32 13.28 -15.83
CA GLN A 146 -17.47 13.40 -14.94
C GLN A 146 -17.05 13.94 -13.57
N ALA A 147 -17.65 15.07 -13.16
CA ALA A 147 -17.40 15.66 -11.85
C ALA A 147 -17.94 14.79 -10.70
N TYR A 148 -17.14 14.64 -9.64
CA TYR A 148 -17.48 13.87 -8.44
C TYR A 148 -16.86 14.46 -7.18
N CYS A 149 -17.41 14.11 -6.03
CA CYS A 149 -16.83 14.38 -4.72
C CYS A 149 -16.65 13.07 -3.95
N LEU A 150 -15.78 13.11 -2.95
CA LEU A 150 -15.65 12.10 -1.91
C LEU A 150 -16.57 12.50 -0.76
N GLU A 151 -17.59 11.70 -0.47
CA GLU A 151 -18.45 11.86 0.69
C GLU A 151 -17.88 11.04 1.84
N LEU A 152 -17.37 11.73 2.86
CA LEU A 152 -16.84 11.15 4.08
C LEU A 152 -17.87 11.30 5.21
N THR A 153 -18.25 10.20 5.83
CA THR A 153 -19.00 10.19 7.10
C THR A 153 -18.04 9.89 8.23
N SER A 154 -17.77 10.91 9.06
CA SER A 154 -16.90 10.77 10.23
C SER A 154 -17.72 10.72 11.53
N ASP A 155 -17.29 9.91 12.48
CA ASP A 155 -17.89 9.75 13.80
C ASP A 155 -17.37 10.79 14.82
N ARG A 156 -16.40 11.63 14.42
CA ARG A 156 -15.78 12.62 15.30
C ARG A 156 -15.19 13.79 14.51
N PRO A 157 -15.07 14.98 15.12
CA PRO A 157 -14.31 16.08 14.53
C PRO A 157 -12.79 15.77 14.51
N GLY A 158 -12.08 16.35 13.55
CA GLY A 158 -10.64 16.21 13.43
C GLY A 158 -10.09 16.77 12.13
N PHE A 159 -9.05 16.13 11.61
CA PHE A 159 -8.40 16.47 10.36
C PHE A 159 -8.38 15.26 9.44
N ALA A 160 -8.57 15.50 8.14
CA ALA A 160 -8.50 14.49 7.10
C ALA A 160 -7.34 14.78 6.14
N ILE A 161 -6.73 13.70 5.65
CA ILE A 161 -5.82 13.69 4.50
C ILE A 161 -6.28 12.62 3.51
N GLY A 162 -6.01 12.83 2.22
CA GLY A 162 -6.45 11.94 1.16
C GLY A 162 -5.30 11.34 0.37
N PHE A 163 -5.54 10.14 -0.14
CA PHE A 163 -4.68 9.47 -1.10
C PHE A 163 -5.52 8.85 -2.20
N GLU A 164 -4.98 8.87 -3.40
CA GLU A 164 -5.50 8.15 -4.56
C GLU A 164 -4.47 7.13 -5.02
N ARG A 165 -4.93 5.91 -5.28
CA ARG A 165 -4.14 4.91 -5.97
C ARG A 165 -4.71 4.72 -7.36
N TYR A 166 -3.84 4.93 -8.33
CA TYR A 166 -4.03 4.48 -9.70
C TYR A 166 -2.85 3.57 -10.06
N GLY A 167 -3.15 2.42 -10.68
CA GLY A 167 -2.17 1.36 -10.92
C GLY A 167 -1.53 0.82 -9.62
N LYS A 168 -0.21 1.01 -9.47
CA LYS A 168 0.59 0.51 -8.34
C LYS A 168 1.15 1.61 -7.44
N VAL A 169 0.76 2.86 -7.67
CA VAL A 169 1.34 4.02 -6.99
C VAL A 169 0.26 4.75 -6.21
N TRP A 170 0.58 5.14 -4.98
CA TRP A 170 -0.24 6.03 -4.16
C TRP A 170 0.23 7.46 -4.33
N HIS A 171 -0.71 8.34 -4.63
CA HIS A 171 -0.51 9.77 -4.76
C HIS A 171 -1.25 10.48 -3.63
N PRO A 172 -0.63 11.47 -2.96
CA PRO A 172 -1.36 12.31 -2.02
C PRO A 172 -2.41 13.11 -2.80
N LEU A 173 -3.64 13.15 -2.30
CA LEU A 173 -4.75 13.87 -2.91
C LEU A 173 -4.98 15.16 -2.13
N ALA A 174 -4.91 16.30 -2.82
CA ALA A 174 -5.23 17.59 -2.23
C ALA A 174 -6.71 17.64 -1.83
N LEU A 175 -6.99 18.04 -0.59
CA LEU A 175 -8.35 18.09 -0.05
C LEU A 175 -8.86 19.52 0.17
N GLY A 176 -7.97 20.51 0.18
CA GLY A 176 -8.26 21.92 0.42
C GLY A 176 -8.30 22.75 -0.85
N GLU A 177 -8.10 24.06 -0.67
CA GLU A 177 -8.33 25.07 -1.71
C GLU A 177 -7.37 25.02 -2.91
N SER A 178 -6.25 24.31 -2.78
CA SER A 178 -5.23 24.18 -3.82
C SER A 178 -4.54 22.82 -3.75
N GLU A 179 -3.78 22.49 -4.81
CA GLU A 179 -2.96 21.28 -4.93
C GLU A 179 -1.90 21.09 -3.82
N GLU A 180 -1.60 22.15 -3.06
CA GLU A 180 -0.65 22.09 -1.94
C GLU A 180 -1.33 21.81 -0.59
N HIS A 181 -2.67 21.88 -0.54
CA HIS A 181 -3.46 21.73 0.67
C HIS A 181 -4.00 20.31 0.84
N PHE A 182 -3.14 19.39 1.28
CA PHE A 182 -3.48 17.98 1.49
C PHE A 182 -4.30 17.70 2.75
N ARG A 183 -4.42 18.68 3.66
CA ARG A 183 -5.06 18.49 4.97
C ARG A 183 -6.14 19.51 5.21
N ILE A 184 -7.28 19.04 5.67
CA ILE A 184 -8.44 19.87 5.99
C ILE A 184 -9.07 19.47 7.32
N PRO A 185 -9.72 20.40 8.03
CA PRO A 185 -10.58 20.05 9.15
C PRO A 185 -11.84 19.35 8.64
N VAL A 186 -12.28 18.33 9.38
CA VAL A 186 -13.56 17.63 9.18
C VAL A 186 -14.36 17.63 10.47
N GLY A 187 -15.67 17.77 10.37
CA GLY A 187 -16.59 17.67 11.50
C GLY A 187 -17.10 16.24 11.67
N GLU A 188 -17.84 16.03 12.77
CA GLU A 188 -18.69 14.86 12.90
C GLU A 188 -19.84 14.92 11.86
N GLY A 189 -20.22 13.76 11.33
CA GLY A 189 -21.22 13.62 10.29
C GLY A 189 -20.64 13.65 8.87
N VAL A 190 -21.44 14.10 7.91
CA VAL A 190 -21.13 14.01 6.48
C VAL A 190 -20.33 15.22 6.00
N SER A 191 -19.26 14.96 5.28
CA SER A 191 -18.36 15.93 4.69
C SER A 191 -18.11 15.61 3.22
N LEU A 192 -18.44 16.54 2.33
CA LEU A 192 -18.06 16.46 0.92
C LEU A 192 -16.67 17.06 0.71
N LEU A 193 -15.79 16.30 0.06
CA LEU A 193 -14.39 16.60 -0.22
C LEU A 193 -14.09 16.46 -1.72
N PRO A 194 -13.11 17.19 -2.27
CA PRO A 194 -12.34 18.24 -1.61
C PRO A 194 -13.15 19.54 -1.46
N ARG A 195 -12.56 20.55 -0.81
CA ARG A 195 -13.24 21.81 -0.47
C ARG A 195 -12.42 23.03 -0.88
N ASP A 196 -13.11 24.07 -1.34
CA ASP A 196 -12.50 25.38 -1.62
C ASP A 196 -12.18 26.16 -0.33
N ALA A 197 -11.59 27.35 -0.50
CA ALA A 197 -11.26 28.30 0.57
C ALA A 197 -12.46 28.69 1.47
N LYS A 198 -13.68 28.57 0.94
CA LYS A 198 -14.94 28.90 1.62
C LYS A 198 -15.58 27.67 2.26
N GLY A 199 -14.91 26.53 2.23
CA GLY A 199 -15.42 25.25 2.73
C GLY A 199 -16.50 24.60 1.86
N LYS A 200 -16.73 25.11 0.64
CA LYS A 200 -17.70 24.53 -0.28
C LYS A 200 -17.07 23.36 -1.04
N PRO A 201 -17.86 22.36 -1.46
CA PRO A 201 -17.34 21.25 -2.27
C PRO A 201 -16.71 21.77 -3.56
N ALA A 202 -15.49 21.31 -3.84
CA ALA A 202 -14.75 21.57 -5.07
C ALA A 202 -14.60 20.23 -5.81
N PRO A 203 -15.44 19.91 -6.80
CA PRO A 203 -15.46 18.56 -7.37
C PRO A 203 -14.16 18.19 -8.10
N LEU A 204 -13.79 16.92 -8.00
CA LEU A 204 -12.74 16.28 -8.79
C LEU A 204 -13.30 15.84 -10.15
N TYR A 205 -12.41 15.65 -11.12
CA TYR A 205 -12.70 14.99 -12.38
C TYR A 205 -11.43 14.28 -12.86
N GLU A 206 -11.59 13.13 -13.54
CA GLU A 206 -10.48 12.35 -14.11
C GLU A 206 -10.61 12.38 -15.64
N VAL A 207 -9.55 12.76 -16.36
CA VAL A 207 -9.56 12.96 -17.82
C VAL A 207 -8.42 12.25 -18.54
N ASP A 208 -7.45 11.72 -17.81
CA ASP A 208 -6.23 11.16 -18.37
C ASP A 208 -6.21 9.64 -18.20
N ASP A 209 -6.69 9.14 -17.06
CA ASP A 209 -6.55 7.73 -16.68
C ASP A 209 -7.90 7.01 -16.54
N SER A 210 -8.05 5.92 -17.29
CA SER A 210 -9.19 5.01 -17.19
C SER A 210 -8.81 3.76 -16.40
N GLY A 211 -9.80 3.12 -15.78
CA GLY A 211 -9.59 1.91 -14.99
C GLY A 211 -9.92 2.09 -13.51
N GLU A 212 -9.42 1.17 -12.71
CA GLU A 212 -9.73 1.12 -11.27
C GLU A 212 -8.84 2.10 -10.49
N HIS A 213 -9.50 2.98 -9.74
CA HIS A 213 -8.86 3.87 -8.80
C HIS A 213 -9.38 3.57 -7.39
N ARG A 214 -8.50 3.71 -6.40
CA ARG A 214 -8.81 3.51 -4.99
C ARG A 214 -8.51 4.78 -4.22
N PHE A 215 -9.52 5.28 -3.52
CA PHE A 215 -9.39 6.46 -2.66
C PHE A 215 -9.31 6.02 -1.21
N VAL A 216 -8.39 6.63 -0.47
CA VAL A 216 -8.22 6.46 0.97
C VAL A 216 -8.25 7.81 1.64
N ILE A 217 -9.11 7.96 2.65
CA ILE A 217 -9.11 9.10 3.55
C ILE A 217 -8.67 8.63 4.93
N VAL A 218 -7.66 9.28 5.50
CA VAL A 218 -7.21 9.04 6.87
C VAL A 218 -7.66 10.21 7.73
N THR A 219 -8.33 9.95 8.85
CA THR A 219 -8.72 10.97 9.82
C THR A 219 -7.98 10.82 11.15
N SER A 220 -7.68 11.95 11.79
CA SER A 220 -7.02 12.03 13.10
C SER A 220 -7.55 13.22 13.89
N PRO A 221 -7.62 13.15 15.23
CA PRO A 221 -7.82 14.35 16.04
C PRO A 221 -6.61 15.31 15.97
N ASP A 222 -5.43 14.84 15.56
CA ASP A 222 -4.21 15.64 15.47
C ASP A 222 -4.01 16.26 14.07
N LYS A 223 -3.81 17.58 14.04
CA LYS A 223 -3.50 18.34 12.82
C LYS A 223 -2.14 18.03 12.21
N ARG A 224 -1.22 17.39 12.94
CA ARG A 224 0.16 17.11 12.52
C ARG A 224 0.32 15.74 11.83
N MET A 225 -0.77 15.10 11.42
CA MET A 225 -0.74 13.83 10.71
C MET A 225 0.04 13.91 9.39
N ALA A 226 1.08 13.10 9.21
CA ALA A 226 1.93 13.10 8.02
C ALA A 226 1.15 12.83 6.71
N THR A 227 1.58 13.44 5.61
CA THR A 227 1.00 13.24 4.26
C THR A 227 1.78 12.24 3.40
N ASN A 228 2.85 11.64 3.94
CA ASN A 228 3.61 10.58 3.28
C ASN A 228 3.19 9.21 3.83
N ILE A 229 2.92 8.26 2.92
CA ILE A 229 2.53 6.89 3.21
C ILE A 229 3.51 6.17 4.16
N GLY A 230 4.81 6.45 4.08
CA GLY A 230 5.83 5.80 4.92
C GLY A 230 5.77 6.23 6.39
N GLU A 231 5.47 7.50 6.66
CA GLU A 231 5.31 8.00 8.03
C GLU A 231 3.97 7.58 8.64
N LEU A 232 2.90 7.56 7.84
CA LEU A 232 1.62 7.01 8.27
C LEU A 232 1.70 5.53 8.60
N ALA A 233 2.37 4.75 7.76
CA ALA A 233 2.53 3.32 7.99
C ALA A 233 3.29 3.01 9.28
N ARG A 234 4.20 3.89 9.74
CA ARG A 234 4.86 3.77 11.06
C ARG A 234 3.91 3.96 12.23
N ARG A 235 2.77 4.62 12.02
CA ARG A 235 1.68 4.77 13.01
C ARG A 235 0.70 3.59 12.99
N TYR A 236 1.16 2.40 12.58
CA TYR A 236 0.37 1.18 12.50
C TYR A 236 -0.48 0.90 13.75
N GLU A 237 0.09 1.10 14.94
CA GLU A 237 -0.55 0.85 16.25
C GLU A 237 -1.37 2.03 16.80
N ASP A 238 -1.43 3.15 16.07
CA ASP A 238 -2.13 4.34 16.53
C ASP A 238 -3.67 4.24 16.38
N LYS A 239 -4.35 4.00 17.51
CA LYS A 239 -5.81 3.91 17.61
C LYS A 239 -6.55 5.24 17.42
N THR A 240 -5.82 6.35 17.33
CA THR A 240 -6.42 7.66 17.04
C THR A 240 -6.59 7.89 15.54
N LEU A 241 -6.14 6.99 14.68
CA LEU A 241 -6.30 7.07 13.23
C LEU A 241 -7.45 6.19 12.75
N ASN A 242 -8.36 6.77 11.97
CA ASN A 242 -9.38 6.02 11.23
C ASN A 242 -9.04 6.08 9.74
N VAL A 243 -9.21 4.96 9.03
CA VAL A 243 -9.01 4.89 7.59
C VAL A 243 -10.34 4.56 6.92
N TYR A 244 -10.71 5.31 5.89
CA TYR A 244 -11.89 5.09 5.09
C TYR A 244 -11.49 4.90 3.63
N GLU A 245 -12.23 4.08 2.90
CA GLU A 245 -11.81 3.62 1.59
C GLU A 245 -12.99 3.52 0.63
N ALA A 246 -12.77 3.92 -0.62
CA ALA A 246 -13.72 3.79 -1.71
C ALA A 246 -13.02 3.36 -3.01
N HIS A 247 -13.72 2.60 -3.84
CA HIS A 247 -13.26 2.18 -5.15
C HIS A 247 -14.12 2.80 -6.24
N VAL A 248 -13.50 3.18 -7.34
CA VAL A 248 -14.17 3.65 -8.53
C VAL A 248 -13.56 3.02 -9.77
N LEU A 249 -14.40 2.81 -10.77
CA LEU A 249 -13.97 2.45 -12.12
C LEU A 249 -14.26 3.62 -13.05
N PHE A 250 -13.21 4.27 -13.55
CA PHE A 250 -13.30 5.26 -14.61
C PHE A 250 -13.43 4.57 -15.96
N ILE A 251 -14.49 4.93 -16.68
CA ILE A 251 -14.78 4.44 -18.03
C ILE A 251 -14.64 5.57 -19.05
N PRO A 252 -14.09 5.31 -20.24
CA PRO A 252 -14.07 6.28 -21.34
C PRO A 252 -15.47 6.80 -21.73
#